data_AF-A0A377BPL0-F1
#
_entry.id   AF-A0A377BPL0-F1
#
_cell.length_a   1.000
_cell.length_b   1.000
_cell.length_c   1.000
_cell.angle_alpha   90.00
_cell.angle_beta   90.00
_cell.angle_gamma   90.00
#
_symmetry.space_group_name_H-M   'P 1'
#
loop_
_entity.id
_entity.type
_entity.pdbx_description
1 polymer ?
#
loop_
_entity_poly.entity_id
_entity_poly.type
_entity_poly.pdbx_seq_one_letter_code
_entity_poly.pdbx_strand_id
1 'polypeptide(L)'
;MSWEQALKLIHEQHDRIRKANGPSAIFAGSYGWRSSGVLHKAQTLLQRYMNLAGGYSGHSGDYSTGAAQVIMPHVVGSVEVYEQQTSWPLILENSQVVVLWGMNPLNTLKISWSSTDEQGLEYFHQLKNLANQ
;
A
#
# COMPACT_ATOMS: atom_id res chain seq x y z
N MET A 1 -3.77 -34.12 6.70
CA MET A 1 -2.98 -33.90 5.46
C MET A 1 -1.59 -33.46 5.86
N SER A 2 -0.53 -34.03 5.26
CA SER A 2 0.86 -33.59 5.48
C SER A 2 1.21 -32.37 4.62
N TRP A 3 2.31 -31.67 4.93
CA TRP A 3 2.82 -30.59 4.10
C TRP A 3 3.12 -31.04 2.66
N GLU A 4 3.69 -32.22 2.50
CA GLU A 4 3.97 -32.81 1.19
C GLU A 4 2.68 -33.01 0.36
N GLN A 5 1.63 -33.55 0.99
CA GLN A 5 0.33 -33.72 0.35
C GLN A 5 -0.29 -32.39 -0.06
N ALA A 6 -0.19 -31.36 0.80
CA ALA A 6 -0.71 -30.03 0.51
C ALA A 6 0.02 -29.37 -0.67
N LEU A 7 1.36 -29.40 -0.67
CA LEU A 7 2.18 -28.83 -1.73
C LEU A 7 1.97 -29.55 -3.07
N LYS A 8 1.85 -30.88 -3.04
CA LYS A 8 1.51 -31.68 -4.22
C LYS A 8 0.16 -31.27 -4.80
N LEU A 9 -0.87 -31.14 -3.96
CA LEU A 9 -2.19 -30.75 -4.41
C LEU A 9 -2.20 -29.34 -5.03
N ILE A 10 -1.50 -28.37 -4.42
CA ILE A 10 -1.36 -27.01 -4.96
C ILE A 10 -0.69 -27.05 -6.35
N HIS A 11 0.40 -27.79 -6.48
CA HIS A 11 1.11 -27.95 -7.75
C HIS A 11 0.21 -28.56 -8.83
N GLU A 12 -0.45 -29.68 -8.54
CA GLU A 12 -1.33 -30.39 -9.49
C GLU A 12 -2.50 -29.51 -9.95
N GLN A 13 -3.11 -28.73 -9.04
CA GLN A 13 -4.20 -27.83 -9.42
C GLN A 13 -3.71 -26.63 -10.23
N HIS A 14 -2.59 -26.01 -9.87
CA HIS A 14 -2.01 -24.93 -10.67
C HIS A 14 -1.61 -25.39 -12.07
N ASP A 15 -0.96 -26.55 -12.19
CA ASP A 15 -0.58 -27.13 -13.49
C ASP A 15 -1.82 -27.47 -14.34
N ARG A 16 -2.82 -28.11 -13.74
CA ARG A 16 -4.10 -28.42 -14.42
C ARG A 16 -4.80 -27.18 -14.94
N ILE A 17 -4.97 -26.15 -14.10
CA ILE A 17 -5.65 -24.91 -14.48
C ILE A 17 -4.89 -24.21 -15.60
N ARG A 18 -3.56 -24.15 -15.50
CA ARG A 18 -2.71 -23.48 -16.49
C ARG A 18 -2.74 -24.18 -17.84
N LYS A 19 -2.66 -25.52 -17.86
CA LYS A 19 -2.77 -26.31 -19.10
C LYS A 19 -4.13 -26.18 -19.77
N ALA A 20 -5.21 -26.13 -18.99
CA ALA A 20 -6.57 -26.07 -19.52
C ALA A 20 -7.00 -24.66 -19.95
N ASN A 21 -6.60 -23.61 -19.22
CA ASN A 21 -7.18 -22.27 -19.35
C ASN A 21 -6.14 -21.16 -19.52
N GLY A 22 -4.84 -21.49 -19.49
CA GLY A 22 -3.75 -20.51 -19.56
C GLY A 22 -3.49 -19.78 -18.23
N PRO A 23 -2.47 -18.90 -18.21
CA PRO A 23 -2.07 -18.19 -16.99
C PRO A 23 -3.08 -17.18 -16.47
N SER A 24 -3.94 -16.63 -17.33
CA SER A 24 -4.93 -15.61 -16.96
C SER A 24 -6.04 -16.16 -16.04
N ALA A 25 -6.26 -17.47 -16.04
CA ALA A 25 -7.22 -18.15 -15.19
C ALA A 25 -6.78 -18.29 -13.72
N ILE A 26 -5.55 -17.88 -13.38
CA ILE A 26 -5.05 -17.89 -12.01
C ILE A 26 -4.87 -16.45 -11.53
N PHE A 27 -5.63 -16.05 -10.53
CA PHE A 27 -5.47 -14.75 -9.89
C PHE A 27 -4.47 -14.83 -8.74
N ALA A 28 -3.41 -14.01 -8.80
CA ALA A 28 -2.43 -13.89 -7.71
C ALA A 28 -2.12 -12.42 -7.38
N GLY A 29 -3.12 -11.55 -7.52
CA GLY A 29 -3.01 -10.14 -7.14
C GLY A 29 -2.71 -9.95 -5.66
N SER A 30 -3.42 -10.66 -4.78
CA SER A 30 -3.15 -10.71 -3.33
C SER A 30 -3.01 -9.34 -2.64
N TYR A 31 -3.84 -8.36 -3.01
CA TYR A 31 -3.80 -7.00 -2.44
C TYR A 31 -4.02 -7.01 -0.93
N GLY A 32 -3.27 -6.17 -0.19
CA GLY A 32 -3.51 -5.94 1.23
C GLY A 32 -2.27 -5.54 2.03
N TRP A 33 -2.50 -5.22 3.31
CA TRP A 33 -1.44 -4.99 4.28
C TRP A 33 -0.71 -6.29 4.63
N ARG A 34 0.59 -6.19 4.90
CA ARG A 34 1.44 -7.28 5.40
C ARG A 34 2.35 -6.76 6.50
N SER A 35 3.00 -7.67 7.21
CA SER A 35 4.08 -7.30 8.13
C SER A 35 5.26 -6.67 7.39
N SER A 36 5.86 -5.66 8.01
CA SER A 36 7.07 -4.98 7.54
C SER A 36 8.26 -5.95 7.49
N GLY A 37 9.15 -5.73 6.53
CA GLY A 37 10.29 -6.62 6.27
C GLY A 37 10.71 -6.61 4.81
N VAL A 38 11.99 -6.82 4.55
CA VAL A 38 12.55 -6.80 3.18
C VAL A 38 12.48 -8.19 2.53
N LEU A 39 12.80 -9.24 3.28
CA LEU A 39 12.89 -10.62 2.77
C LEU A 39 11.53 -11.34 2.77
N HIS A 40 10.84 -11.38 3.90
CA HIS A 40 9.58 -12.11 4.08
C HIS A 40 8.35 -11.32 3.61
N LYS A 41 8.42 -10.73 2.41
CA LYS A 41 7.29 -10.03 1.78
C LYS A 41 6.37 -11.04 1.10
N ALA A 42 5.36 -11.51 1.82
CA ALA A 42 4.46 -12.60 1.38
C ALA A 42 3.93 -12.43 -0.06
N GLN A 43 3.41 -11.24 -0.40
CA GLN A 43 2.91 -10.93 -1.75
C GLN A 43 4.00 -11.04 -2.82
N THR A 44 5.17 -10.44 -2.59
CA THR A 44 6.30 -10.50 -3.53
C THR A 44 6.79 -11.93 -3.72
N LEU A 45 6.85 -12.73 -2.67
CA LEU A 45 7.26 -14.14 -2.74
C LEU A 45 6.22 -14.99 -3.50
N LEU A 46 4.93 -14.77 -3.25
CA LEU A 46 3.86 -15.39 -4.02
C LEU A 46 3.96 -15.03 -5.51
N GLN A 47 4.06 -13.74 -5.84
CA GLN A 47 4.15 -13.27 -7.23
C GLN A 47 5.42 -13.77 -7.92
N ARG A 48 6.55 -13.85 -7.20
CA ARG A 48 7.78 -14.47 -7.71
C ARG A 48 7.58 -15.94 -8.06
N TYR A 49 6.95 -16.72 -7.17
CA TYR A 49 6.61 -18.12 -7.43
C TYR A 49 5.68 -18.25 -8.65
N MET A 50 4.62 -17.45 -8.71
CA MET A 50 3.63 -17.51 -9.80
C MET A 50 4.22 -17.10 -11.16
N ASN A 51 5.14 -16.13 -11.18
CA ASN A 51 5.88 -15.78 -12.40
C ASN A 51 6.73 -16.96 -12.90
N LEU A 52 7.49 -17.62 -12.00
CA LEU A 52 8.29 -18.79 -12.35
C LEU A 52 7.45 -20.00 -12.74
N ALA A 53 6.25 -20.13 -12.17
CA ALA A 53 5.31 -21.20 -12.47
C ALA A 53 4.56 -21.01 -13.79
N GLY A 54 4.77 -19.90 -14.52
CA GLY A 54 4.21 -19.66 -15.85
C GLY A 54 3.20 -18.51 -15.96
N GLY A 55 3.14 -17.60 -14.98
CA GLY A 55 2.34 -16.37 -15.02
C GLY A 55 1.02 -16.41 -14.24
N TYR A 56 0.34 -15.27 -14.14
CA TYR A 56 -0.91 -15.07 -13.40
C TYR A 56 -1.60 -13.76 -13.81
N SER A 57 -2.88 -13.60 -13.43
CA SER A 57 -3.61 -12.32 -13.46
C SER A 57 -3.39 -11.53 -12.17
N GLY A 58 -2.87 -10.31 -12.30
CA GLY A 58 -2.62 -9.38 -11.18
C GLY A 58 -3.77 -8.39 -10.93
N HIS A 59 -3.47 -7.30 -10.22
CA HIS A 59 -4.37 -6.16 -10.03
C HIS A 59 -3.62 -4.83 -10.26
N SER A 60 -4.36 -3.75 -10.43
CA SER A 60 -3.84 -2.38 -10.50
C SER A 60 -4.57 -1.48 -9.51
N GLY A 61 -3.88 -0.46 -8.99
CA GLY A 61 -4.43 0.46 -7.98
C GLY A 61 -4.60 -0.17 -6.61
N ASP A 62 -5.27 0.56 -5.73
CA ASP A 62 -5.50 0.18 -4.34
C ASP A 62 -6.82 0.77 -3.79
N TYR A 63 -7.24 0.26 -2.63
CA TYR A 63 -8.46 0.71 -1.96
C TYR A 63 -8.32 2.06 -1.26
N SER A 64 -7.10 2.56 -1.07
CA SER A 64 -6.85 3.80 -0.35
C SER A 64 -7.11 5.02 -1.23
N THR A 65 -6.62 4.99 -2.47
CA THR A 65 -6.57 6.19 -3.34
C THR A 65 -6.86 5.89 -4.80
N GLY A 66 -7.55 4.79 -5.11
CA GLY A 66 -7.77 4.30 -6.48
C GLY A 66 -8.32 5.33 -7.49
N ALA A 67 -9.20 6.23 -7.08
CA ALA A 67 -9.68 7.30 -7.97
C ALA A 67 -8.65 8.45 -8.12
N ALA A 68 -8.05 8.88 -7.01
CA ALA A 68 -7.09 9.98 -6.98
C ALA A 68 -5.84 9.65 -7.82
N GLN A 69 -5.30 8.43 -7.71
CA GLN A 69 -4.15 7.98 -8.48
C GLN A 69 -4.37 8.03 -9.99
N VAL A 70 -5.63 7.93 -10.44
CA VAL A 70 -5.98 7.97 -11.86
C VAL A 70 -6.09 9.42 -12.34
N ILE A 71 -6.76 10.29 -11.58
CA ILE A 71 -7.01 11.67 -12.03
C ILE A 71 -5.80 12.60 -11.86
N MET A 72 -5.04 12.47 -10.77
CA MET A 72 -3.96 13.42 -10.42
C MET A 72 -2.87 13.53 -11.51
N PRO A 73 -2.41 12.46 -12.18
CA PRO A 73 -1.43 12.58 -13.26
C PRO A 73 -1.91 13.44 -14.43
N HIS A 74 -3.22 13.53 -14.66
CA HIS A 74 -3.80 14.38 -15.71
C HIS A 74 -3.94 15.85 -15.30
N VAL A 75 -3.89 16.15 -14.00
CA VAL A 75 -4.06 17.50 -13.46
C VAL A 75 -2.70 18.13 -13.11
N VAL A 76 -1.86 17.38 -12.40
CA VAL A 76 -0.58 17.89 -11.86
C VAL A 76 0.64 17.13 -12.35
N GLY A 77 0.46 16.09 -13.17
CA GLY A 77 1.58 15.33 -13.77
C GLY A 77 2.18 14.25 -12.87
N SER A 78 1.64 14.05 -11.66
CA SER A 78 2.07 13.00 -10.74
C SER A 78 0.90 12.40 -9.94
N VAL A 79 1.16 11.33 -9.19
CA VAL A 79 0.13 10.65 -8.38
C VAL A 79 -0.18 11.40 -7.08
N GLU A 80 0.76 12.19 -6.56
CA GLU A 80 0.70 13.04 -5.35
C GLU A 80 0.47 12.31 -4.02
N VAL A 81 -0.49 11.39 -3.96
CA VAL A 81 -1.02 10.80 -2.73
C VAL A 81 -0.01 10.00 -1.89
N TYR A 82 1.13 9.62 -2.48
CA TYR A 82 2.22 8.89 -1.81
C TYR A 82 3.57 9.61 -1.90
N GLU A 83 3.56 10.89 -2.23
CA GLU A 83 4.77 11.70 -2.36
C GLU A 83 5.09 12.46 -1.09
N GLN A 84 6.35 12.87 -0.96
CA GLN A 84 6.80 13.63 0.19
C GLN A 84 6.18 15.03 0.17
N GLN A 85 5.64 15.44 1.31
CA GLN A 85 4.98 16.73 1.48
C GLN A 85 5.95 17.80 2.00
N THR A 86 5.52 19.07 1.98
CA THR A 86 6.25 20.18 2.63
C THR A 86 6.54 19.86 4.09
N SER A 87 7.74 20.17 4.56
CA SER A 87 8.15 19.84 5.92
C SER A 87 7.33 20.59 6.97
N TRP A 88 7.01 19.91 8.07
CA TRP A 88 6.23 20.46 9.17
C TRP A 88 6.76 21.79 9.73
N PRO A 89 8.08 21.96 9.96
CA PRO A 89 8.60 23.25 10.45
C PRO A 89 8.24 24.43 9.55
N LEU A 90 8.30 24.26 8.22
CA LEU A 90 7.94 25.31 7.27
C LEU A 90 6.45 25.64 7.33
N ILE A 91 5.59 24.62 7.49
CA ILE A 91 4.14 24.82 7.64
C ILE A 91 3.85 25.62 8.91
N LEU A 92 4.44 25.24 10.04
CA LEU A 92 4.24 25.88 11.35
C LEU A 92 4.72 27.33 11.37
N GLU A 93 5.82 27.64 10.68
CA GLU A 93 6.40 28.98 10.62
C GLU A 93 5.64 29.92 9.66
N ASN A 94 5.18 29.42 8.51
CA ASN A 94 4.74 30.27 7.40
C ASN A 94 3.22 30.27 7.15
N SER A 95 2.46 29.35 7.74
CA SER A 95 1.02 29.24 7.48
C SER A 95 0.20 30.08 8.45
N GLN A 96 -0.65 30.98 7.93
CA GLN A 96 -1.63 31.71 8.75
C GLN A 96 -2.89 30.88 9.03
N VAL A 97 -3.25 30.01 8.08
CA VAL A 97 -4.44 29.15 8.16
C VAL A 97 -4.07 27.78 7.64
N VAL A 98 -4.43 26.74 8.39
CA VAL A 98 -4.31 25.34 7.97
C VAL A 98 -5.71 24.71 7.99
N VAL A 99 -6.16 24.21 6.85
CA VAL A 99 -7.48 23.57 6.70
C VAL A 99 -7.30 22.05 6.66
N LEU A 100 -7.94 21.34 7.59
CA LEU A 100 -7.97 19.88 7.61
C LEU A 100 -9.24 19.39 6.90
N TRP A 101 -9.11 18.96 5.65
CA TRP A 101 -10.24 18.52 4.81
C TRP A 101 -10.24 17.01 4.63
N GLY A 102 -11.31 16.33 5.06
CA GLY A 102 -11.50 14.91 4.79
C GLY A 102 -10.49 13.98 5.47
N MET A 103 -9.85 14.44 6.56
CA MET A 103 -8.79 13.71 7.25
C MET A 103 -9.01 13.65 8.76
N ASN A 104 -8.46 12.61 9.41
CA ASN A 104 -8.40 12.47 10.87
C ASN A 104 -7.00 11.98 11.30
N PRO A 105 -6.00 12.87 11.31
CA PRO A 105 -4.59 12.52 11.48
C PRO A 105 -4.29 11.89 12.85
N LEU A 106 -5.02 12.26 13.90
CA LEU A 106 -4.84 11.70 15.25
C LEU A 106 -5.13 10.18 15.29
N ASN A 107 -5.96 9.70 14.38
CA ASN A 107 -6.26 8.28 14.24
C ASN A 107 -5.38 7.61 13.17
N THR A 108 -5.10 8.28 12.06
CA THR A 108 -4.46 7.65 10.89
C THR A 108 -2.93 7.71 10.90
N LEU A 109 -2.30 8.56 11.72
CA LEU A 109 -0.83 8.70 11.78
C LEU A 109 -0.12 7.69 12.70
N LYS A 110 -0.86 6.76 13.32
CA LYS A 110 -0.29 5.72 14.20
C LYS A 110 0.29 4.53 13.45
N ILE A 111 0.15 4.48 12.13
CA ILE A 111 0.58 3.38 11.29
C ILE A 111 1.53 3.87 10.20
N SER A 112 2.38 2.98 9.70
CA SER A 112 3.27 3.24 8.58
C SER A 112 3.44 1.98 7.74
N TRP A 113 3.87 2.14 6.48
CA TRP A 113 4.26 1.03 5.61
C TRP A 113 5.47 0.26 6.15
N SER A 114 6.33 0.95 6.91
CA SER A 114 7.44 0.39 7.68
C SER A 114 7.15 0.51 9.17
N SER A 115 8.17 0.40 10.01
CA SER A 115 8.05 0.82 11.41
C SER A 115 7.74 2.31 11.45
N THR A 116 6.74 2.69 12.25
CA THR A 116 6.39 4.10 12.49
C THR A 116 7.35 4.70 13.52
N ASP A 117 7.68 5.98 13.36
CA ASP A 117 8.35 6.80 14.37
C ASP A 117 7.36 7.68 15.15
N GLU A 118 6.08 7.66 14.75
CA GLU A 118 4.96 8.42 15.32
C GLU A 118 5.14 9.95 15.39
N GLN A 119 6.17 10.51 14.72
CA GLN A 119 6.50 11.94 14.83
C GLN A 119 5.40 12.86 14.32
N GLY A 120 4.60 12.38 13.35
CA GLY A 120 3.51 13.15 12.77
C GLY A 120 2.49 13.66 13.78
N LEU A 121 2.23 12.91 14.86
CA LEU A 121 1.27 13.31 15.89
C LEU A 121 1.73 14.55 16.67
N GLU A 122 3.02 14.67 16.94
CA GLU A 122 3.58 15.77 17.71
C GLU A 122 3.47 17.10 16.96
N TYR A 123 3.61 17.09 15.64
CA TYR A 123 3.40 18.30 14.83
C TYR A 123 1.94 18.78 14.86
N PHE A 124 0.97 17.88 14.95
CA PHE A 124 -0.43 18.27 15.14
C PHE A 124 -0.70 18.86 16.53
N HIS A 125 0.03 18.43 17.57
CA HIS A 125 -0.03 19.09 18.88
C HIS A 125 0.54 20.51 18.82
N GLN A 126 1.69 20.69 18.15
CA GLN A 126 2.30 22.00 17.95
C GLN A 126 1.38 22.93 17.15
N LEU A 127 0.79 22.44 16.06
CA LEU A 127 -0.17 23.19 15.26
C LEU A 127 -1.39 23.63 16.08
N LYS A 128 -1.94 22.74 16.91
CA LYS A 128 -3.04 23.08 17.83
C LYS A 128 -2.63 24.17 18.82
N ASN A 129 -1.42 24.11 19.37
CA ASN A 129 -0.97 25.10 20.34
C ASN A 129 -0.81 26.49 19.70
N LEU A 130 -0.29 26.56 18.47
CA LEU A 130 -0.18 27.81 17.71
C LEU A 130 -1.55 28.42 17.39
N ALA A 131 -2.54 27.59 17.05
CA ALA A 131 -3.90 28.06 16.77
C ALA A 131 -4.66 28.62 17.99
N ASN A 132 -4.18 28.37 19.22
CA ASN A 132 -4.78 28.89 20.46
C ASN A 132 -4.06 30.13 21.02
N GLN A 133 -3.05 30.63 20.30
CA GLN A 133 -2.37 31.91 20.60
C GLN A 133 -3.01 33.03 19.77
#